data_AF-S0NXV1-F1
#
_entry.id   AF-S0NXV1-F1
#
_cell.length_a   1.000
_cell.length_b   1.000
_cell.length_c   1.000
_cell.angle_alpha   90.00
_cell.angle_beta   90.00
_cell.angle_gamma   90.00
#
_symmetry.space_group_name_H-M   'P 1'
#
loop_
_entity.id
_entity.type
_entity.pdbx_description
1 polymer ?
#
loop_
_entity_poly.entity_id
_entity_poly.type
_entity_poly.pdbx_seq_one_letter_code
_entity_poly.pdbx_strand_id
1 'polypeptide(L)'
;MNEKYLNYVGELMTDVDYIASGYPKDFLEVKVEQALPFRFYCSMQKNDWEEVTPEQRTQLIQQFKDRKSTYSKSDHRYYMLDFYLASLGGI
;
A
#
# COMPACT_ATOMS: atom_id res chain seq x y z
N MET A 1 -9.64 25.09 -7.29
CA MET A 1 -9.94 23.87 -6.52
C MET A 1 -8.63 23.41 -5.89
N ASN A 2 -8.57 23.23 -4.57
CA ASN A 2 -7.41 22.56 -3.96
C ASN A 2 -7.54 21.08 -4.30
N GLU A 3 -6.77 20.62 -5.28
CA GLU A 3 -6.66 19.19 -5.57
C GLU A 3 -6.13 18.49 -4.32
N LYS A 4 -6.83 17.45 -3.88
CA LYS A 4 -6.43 16.60 -2.76
C LYS A 4 -6.37 15.17 -3.26
N TYR A 5 -5.35 14.45 -2.82
CA TYR A 5 -5.14 13.04 -3.16
C TYR A 5 -5.37 12.19 -1.92
N LEU A 6 -5.76 10.94 -2.11
CA LEU A 6 -5.89 9.98 -1.03
C LEU A 6 -4.61 9.16 -0.92
N ASN A 7 -4.02 9.13 0.26
CA ASN A 7 -2.88 8.31 0.61
C ASN A 7 -3.35 7.17 1.51
N TYR A 8 -3.02 5.93 1.17
CA TYR A 8 -3.22 4.83 2.09
C TYR A 8 -2.09 4.80 3.12
N VAL A 9 -2.43 4.90 4.41
CA VAL A 9 -1.50 4.85 5.55
C VAL A 9 -1.72 3.64 6.46
N GLY A 10 -2.74 2.84 6.16
CA GLY A 10 -3.08 1.66 6.94
C GLY A 10 -2.08 0.51 6.81
N GLU A 11 -2.30 -0.52 7.61
CA GLU A 11 -1.49 -1.72 7.60
C GLU A 11 -1.86 -2.64 6.42
N LEU A 12 -0.83 -3.09 5.71
CA LEU A 12 -0.93 -4.19 4.75
C LEU A 12 -0.49 -5.48 5.43
N MET A 13 -1.37 -6.48 5.43
CA MET A 13 -1.07 -7.82 5.93
C MET A 13 -0.64 -8.73 4.79
N THR A 14 0.29 -9.64 5.07
CA THR A 14 0.54 -10.77 4.19
C THR A 14 -0.50 -11.87 4.41
N ASP A 15 -0.59 -12.83 3.49
CA ASP A 15 -1.46 -14.01 3.65
C ASP A 15 -1.21 -14.77 4.97
N VAL A 16 0.05 -14.87 5.39
CA VAL A 16 0.42 -15.52 6.66
C VAL A 16 -0.17 -14.77 7.85
N ASP A 17 -0.02 -13.44 7.88
CA ASP A 17 -0.52 -12.60 8.98
C ASP A 17 -2.05 -12.57 9.02
N TYR A 18 -2.69 -12.52 7.85
CA TYR A 18 -4.14 -12.54 7.70
C TYR A 18 -4.76 -13.84 8.23
N ILE A 19 -4.17 -14.99 7.87
CA ILE A 19 -4.59 -16.31 8.36
C ILE A 19 -4.32 -16.43 9.86
N ALA A 20 -3.15 -16.00 10.33
CA ALA A 20 -2.80 -16.03 11.76
C ALA A 20 -3.75 -15.19 12.61
N SER A 21 -4.31 -14.11 12.04
CA SER A 21 -5.29 -13.23 12.68
C SER A 21 -6.72 -13.78 12.64
N GLY A 22 -6.95 -14.97 12.08
CA GLY A 22 -8.25 -15.63 12.06
C GLY A 22 -9.22 -15.06 11.02
N TYR A 23 -8.71 -14.63 9.86
CA TYR A 23 -9.52 -14.11 8.74
C TYR A 23 -10.37 -12.89 9.13
N PRO A 24 -9.75 -11.77 9.53
CA PRO A 24 -10.49 -10.56 9.90
C PRO A 24 -11.37 -10.08 8.74
N LYS A 25 -12.59 -9.63 9.07
CA LYS A 25 -13.62 -9.26 8.08
C LYS A 25 -13.41 -7.89 7.44
N ASP A 26 -12.65 -7.02 8.10
CA ASP A 26 -12.45 -5.63 7.68
C ASP A 26 -11.22 -5.46 6.78
N PHE A 27 -10.85 -6.51 6.04
CA PHE A 27 -9.69 -6.53 5.16
C PHE A 27 -10.09 -6.99 3.75
N LEU A 28 -9.49 -6.39 2.73
CA LEU A 28 -9.67 -6.74 1.33
C LEU A 28 -8.37 -7.26 0.72
N GLU A 29 -8.47 -8.35 -0.04
CA GLU A 29 -7.35 -8.84 -0.85
C GLU A 29 -6.99 -7.82 -1.92
N VAL A 30 -5.74 -7.36 -1.92
CA VAL A 30 -5.18 -6.47 -2.92
C VAL A 30 -4.85 -7.28 -4.16
N LYS A 31 -5.53 -6.96 -5.27
CA LYS A 31 -5.18 -7.55 -6.57
C LYS A 31 -3.97 -6.84 -7.18
N VAL A 32 -2.94 -7.63 -7.41
CA VAL A 32 -1.73 -7.23 -8.14
C VAL A 32 -1.76 -7.84 -9.54
N GLU A 33 -1.28 -7.10 -10.54
CA GLU A 33 -1.24 -7.60 -11.92
C GLU A 33 -0.20 -8.71 -12.12
N GLN A 34 0.85 -8.71 -11.29
CA GLN A 34 1.90 -9.73 -11.32
C GLN A 34 1.47 -10.98 -10.55
N ALA A 35 1.79 -12.15 -11.09
CA ALA A 35 1.59 -13.41 -10.38
C ALA A 35 2.61 -13.54 -9.24
N LEU A 36 2.21 -13.14 -8.03
CA LEU A 36 3.02 -13.25 -6.82
C LEU A 36 2.72 -14.57 -6.08
N PRO A 37 3.71 -15.17 -5.40
CA PRO A 37 3.51 -16.38 -4.60
C PRO A 37 2.82 -16.11 -3.26
N PHE A 38 2.37 -14.88 -3.01
CA PHE A 38 1.69 -14.45 -1.80
C PHE A 38 0.60 -13.43 -2.17
N ARG A 39 -0.28 -13.17 -1.20
CA ARG A 39 -1.34 -12.15 -1.28
C ARG A 39 -1.10 -11.07 -0.25
N PHE A 40 -1.67 -9.90 -0.52
CA PHE A 40 -1.75 -8.81 0.46
C PHE A 40 -3.19 -8.49 0.78
N TYR A 41 -3.40 -8.01 1.99
CA TYR A 41 -4.70 -7.59 2.48
C TYR A 41 -4.57 -6.17 3.02
N CYS A 42 -5.42 -5.26 2.57
CA CYS A 42 -5.51 -3.92 3.12
C CYS A 42 -6.72 -3.80 4.03
N SER A 43 -6.57 -3.10 5.15
CA SER A 43 -7.70 -2.75 6.01
C SER A 43 -8.64 -1.78 5.30
N MET A 44 -9.95 -1.98 5.53
CA MET A 44 -11.05 -1.17 5.02
C MET A 44 -11.41 0.02 5.91
N GLN A 45 -10.67 0.24 7.00
CA GLN A 45 -10.98 1.31 7.93
C GLN A 45 -10.79 2.68 7.27
N LYS A 46 -11.74 3.59 7.51
CA LYS A 46 -11.65 4.96 6.97
C LYS A 46 -10.43 5.71 7.45
N ASN A 47 -9.93 5.39 8.65
CA ASN A 47 -8.78 6.04 9.26
C ASN A 47 -7.45 5.64 8.59
N ASP A 48 -7.46 4.64 7.72
CA ASP A 48 -6.29 4.22 6.94
C ASP A 48 -6.09 5.05 5.68
N TRP A 49 -6.94 6.05 5.45
CA TRP A 49 -6.89 6.94 4.30
C TRP A 49 -6.74 8.38 4.75
N GLU A 50 -5.67 9.04 4.29
CA GLU A 50 -5.40 10.44 4.58
C GLU A 50 -5.44 11.28 3.31
N GLU A 51 -6.04 12.47 3.41
CA GLU A 51 -5.97 13.46 2.34
C GLU A 51 -4.64 14.19 2.38
N VAL A 52 -3.95 14.25 1.24
CA VAL A 52 -2.66 14.94 1.11
C VAL A 52 -2.71 16.00 0.01
N THR A 53 -1.94 17.07 0.19
CA THR A 53 -1.77 18.12 -0.83
C THR A 53 -0.89 17.63 -1.99
N PRO A 54 -0.86 18.33 -3.14
CA PRO A 54 0.01 17.98 -4.26
C PRO A 54 1.51 17.96 -3.90
N GLU A 55 1.95 18.87 -3.03
CA GLU A 55 3.34 18.95 -2.58
C GLU A 55 3.69 17.77 -1.69
N GLN A 56 2.81 17.44 -0.72
CA GLN A 56 2.98 16.28 0.16
C GLN A 56 2.99 14.98 -0.63
N ARG A 57 2.06 14.82 -1.57
CA ARG A 57 2.01 13.68 -2.50
C ARG A 57 3.34 13.49 -3.22
N THR A 58 3.89 14.57 -3.77
CA THR A 58 5.15 14.49 -4.52
C THR A 58 6.30 14.02 -3.63
N GLN A 59 6.38 14.52 -2.40
CA GLN A 59 7.38 14.08 -1.41
C GLN A 59 7.19 12.61 -1.03
N LEU A 60 5.95 12.17 -0.76
CA LEU A 60 5.64 10.79 -0.39
C LEU A 60 5.96 9.81 -1.53
N ILE A 61 5.62 10.15 -2.77
CA ILE A 61 5.96 9.33 -3.95
C ILE A 61 7.48 9.15 -4.04
N GLN A 62 8.26 10.22 -3.85
CA GLN A 62 9.72 10.13 -3.90
C GLN A 62 10.24 9.25 -2.75
N GLN A 63 9.78 9.47 -1.51
CA GLN A 63 10.17 8.67 -0.36
C GLN A 63 9.85 7.18 -0.55
N PHE A 64 8.68 6.84 -1.08
CA PHE A 64 8.31 5.46 -1.35
C PHE A 64 9.12 4.86 -2.50
N LYS A 65 9.43 5.60 -3.57
CA LYS A 65 10.33 5.14 -4.64
C LYS A 65 11.73 4.87 -4.11
N ASP A 66 12.28 5.78 -3.30
CA ASP A 66 13.60 5.63 -2.69
C ASP A 66 13.62 4.41 -1.77
N ARG A 67 12.63 4.29 -0.87
CA ARG A 67 12.51 3.13 0.02
C ARG A 67 12.34 1.83 -0.77
N LYS A 68 11.56 1.84 -1.85
CA LYS A 68 11.34 0.67 -2.71
C LYS A 68 12.63 0.20 -3.37
N SER A 69 13.50 1.13 -3.75
CA SER A 69 14.80 0.80 -4.35
C SER A 69 15.74 0.03 -3.40
N THR A 70 15.50 0.10 -2.08
CA THR A 70 16.28 -0.64 -1.08
C THR A 70 15.86 -2.11 -0.92
N TYR A 71 14.70 -2.50 -1.47
CA TYR A 71 14.19 -3.86 -1.39
C TYR A 71 14.39 -4.64 -2.69
N SER A 72 14.67 -5.93 -2.57
CA SER A 72 14.68 -6.86 -3.70
C SER A 72 13.25 -7.18 -4.14
N LYS A 73 13.06 -7.51 -5.43
CA LYS A 73 11.79 -8.07 -5.95
C LYS A 73 11.41 -9.40 -5.32
N SER A 74 12.33 -10.10 -4.65
CA SER A 74 12.00 -11.31 -3.89
C SER A 74 11.38 -11.01 -2.52
N ASP A 75 11.41 -9.75 -2.08
CA ASP A 75 10.88 -9.29 -0.80
C ASP A 75 9.45 -8.78 -0.96
N HIS A 76 8.51 -9.27 -0.15
CA HIS A 76 7.11 -8.85 -0.22
C HIS A 76 6.95 -7.33 0.02
N ARG A 77 7.85 -6.70 0.79
CA ARG A 77 7.84 -5.26 1.07
C ARG A 77 8.02 -4.42 -0.19
N TYR A 78 8.70 -4.95 -1.22
CA TYR A 78 8.84 -4.30 -2.52
C TYR A 78 7.45 -4.05 -3.15
N TYR A 79 6.56 -5.04 -3.06
CA TYR A 79 5.22 -4.99 -3.64
C TYR A 79 4.21 -4.30 -2.74
N MET A 80 4.39 -4.33 -1.42
CA MET A 80 3.63 -3.45 -0.52
C MET A 80 3.85 -1.98 -0.88
N LEU A 81 5.08 -1.58 -1.21
CA LEU A 81 5.38 -0.23 -1.66
C LEU A 81 4.76 0.10 -3.01
N ASP A 82 4.55 -0.87 -3.90
CA ASP A 82 3.76 -0.67 -5.11
C ASP A 82 2.31 -0.28 -4.79
N PHE A 83 1.70 -0.90 -3.77
CA PHE A 83 0.36 -0.51 -3.34
C PHE A 83 0.31 0.91 -2.79
N TYR A 84 1.24 1.27 -1.89
CA TYR A 84 1.30 2.64 -1.35
C TYR A 84 1.51 3.68 -2.47
N LEU A 85 2.39 3.40 -3.44
CA LEU A 85 2.59 4.23 -4.62
C LEU A 85 1.32 4.32 -5.49
N ALA A 86 0.60 3.21 -5.69
CA ALA A 86 -0.67 3.16 -6.42
C ALA A 86 -1.72 4.06 -5.78
N SER A 87 -1.82 4.04 -4.44
CA SER A 87 -2.80 4.85 -3.70
C SER A 87 -2.61 6.34 -3.98
N LEU A 88 -1.35 6.79 -4.08
CA LEU A 88 -0.97 8.14 -4.45
C LEU A 88 -0.99 8.40 -5.97
N GLY A 89 -1.34 7.43 -6.82
CA GLY A 89 -1.26 7.57 -8.28
C GLY A 89 0.16 7.77 -8.81
N GLY A 90 1.17 7.19 -8.15
CA GLY A 90 2.59 7.32 -8.48
C GLY A 90 3.15 6.27 -9.44
N ILE A 91 2.28 5.43 -10.01
CA ILE A 91 2.58 4.36 -10.99
C ILE A 91 2.54 4.92 -12.41
#